data_AF-A0AAP2Z099-F1
#
_entry.id   AF-A0AAP2Z099-F1
#
_cell.length_a   1.000
_cell.length_b   1.000
_cell.length_c   1.000
_cell.angle_alpha   90.00
_cell.angle_beta   90.00
_cell.angle_gamma   90.00
#
_symmetry.space_group_name_H-M   'P 1'
#
loop_
_entity.id
_entity.type
_entity.pdbx_description
1 polymer ?
#
loop_
_entity_poly.entity_id
_entity_poly.type
_entity_poly.pdbx_seq_one_letter_code
_entity_poly.pdbx_strand_id
1 'polypeptide(L)'
;MANRRTLWYCEAITWDVCPHCAGHFDEATIDTVSVSDYPWFAAIGCESSTLVTFGLRCQRCGVSFRMPAFYYVLTRPPTIAFFHDHDIDYRSLELEYGSYSWTWETIPREDGVPVRLVIDDELLEIELDRTLETRSYRRTARE
;
A
#
# COMPACT_ATOMS: atom_id res chain seq x y z
N MET A 1 16.88 11.01 3.95
CA MET A 1 16.29 11.85 2.89
C MET A 1 15.81 10.92 1.79
N ALA A 2 14.51 10.64 1.71
CA ALA A 2 14.00 10.06 0.47
C ALA A 2 14.15 11.08 -0.65
N ASN A 3 14.55 10.58 -1.81
CA ASN A 3 14.67 11.38 -3.01
C ASN A 3 13.25 11.73 -3.46
N ARG A 4 12.93 13.01 -3.70
CA ARG A 4 11.65 13.48 -4.25
C ARG A 4 11.21 12.68 -5.49
N ARG A 5 12.17 12.14 -6.24
CA ARG A 5 11.93 11.23 -7.34
C ARG A 5 11.31 9.90 -6.92
N THR A 6 11.74 9.30 -5.81
CA THR A 6 11.18 8.05 -5.28
C THR A 6 9.71 8.22 -4.92
N LEU A 7 9.37 9.31 -4.23
CA LEU A 7 7.99 9.66 -3.90
C LEU A 7 7.11 9.76 -5.13
N TRP A 8 7.58 10.49 -6.15
CA TRP A 8 6.85 10.62 -7.41
C TRP A 8 6.67 9.29 -8.13
N TYR A 9 7.65 8.38 -8.05
CA TYR A 9 7.52 7.03 -8.60
C TYR A 9 6.48 6.23 -7.84
N CYS A 10 6.52 6.23 -6.51
CA CYS A 10 5.55 5.53 -5.67
C CYS A 10 4.13 6.02 -5.96
N GLU A 11 3.93 7.34 -5.96
CA GLU A 11 2.66 7.95 -6.32
C GLU A 11 2.22 7.48 -7.71
N ALA A 12 2.99 7.73 -8.77
CA ALA A 12 2.60 7.32 -10.13
C ALA A 12 2.19 5.83 -10.22
N ILE A 13 2.96 4.93 -9.59
CA ILE A 13 2.67 3.50 -9.60
C ILE A 13 1.38 3.16 -8.85
N THR A 14 1.12 3.78 -7.68
CA THR A 14 -0.13 3.55 -6.93
C THR A 14 -1.39 4.01 -7.67
N TRP A 15 -1.21 4.86 -8.69
CA TRP A 15 -2.26 5.32 -9.60
C TRP A 15 -2.29 4.53 -10.93
N ASP A 16 -1.61 3.38 -11.01
CA ASP A 16 -1.47 2.56 -12.23
C ASP A 16 -0.85 3.30 -13.43
N VAL A 17 0.08 4.23 -13.16
CA VAL A 17 0.79 5.00 -14.19
C VAL A 17 2.28 4.70 -14.16
N CYS A 18 2.83 4.26 -15.29
CA CYS A 18 4.26 4.06 -15.45
C CYS A 18 5.01 5.39 -15.40
N PRO A 19 5.91 5.62 -14.42
CA PRO A 19 6.62 6.89 -14.29
C PRO A 19 7.64 7.16 -15.40
N HIS A 20 7.91 6.19 -16.28
CA HIS A 20 8.85 6.34 -17.39
C HIS A 20 8.18 6.78 -18.70
N CYS A 21 6.96 6.30 -18.98
CA CYS A 21 6.32 6.51 -20.28
C CYS A 21 4.83 6.87 -20.20
N ALA A 22 4.30 7.06 -18.99
CA ALA A 22 2.88 7.31 -18.72
C ALA A 22 1.92 6.26 -19.31
N GLY A 23 2.41 5.04 -19.56
CA GLY A 23 1.59 3.90 -19.95
C GLY A 23 1.05 3.13 -18.74
N HIS A 24 0.18 2.15 -19.00
CA HIS A 24 -0.38 1.26 -17.99
C HIS A 24 0.50 0.02 -17.73
N PHE A 25 0.23 -0.65 -16.62
CA PHE A 25 0.84 -1.93 -16.27
C PHE A 25 0.00 -3.11 -16.75
N ASP A 26 0.64 -4.27 -16.90
CA ASP A 26 -0.03 -5.57 -17.05
C ASP A 26 -0.77 -5.96 -15.76
N GLU A 27 -1.56 -7.05 -15.80
CA GLU A 27 -2.13 -7.66 -14.59
C GLU A 27 -1.02 -7.89 -13.54
N ALA A 28 -1.29 -7.48 -12.31
CA ALA A 28 -0.31 -7.53 -11.25
C ALA A 28 -0.05 -8.98 -10.82
N THR A 29 1.21 -9.32 -10.58
CA THR A 29 1.58 -10.58 -9.92
C THR A 29 1.61 -10.39 -8.42
N ILE A 30 1.04 -11.32 -7.66
CA ILE A 30 1.06 -11.29 -6.20
C ILE A 30 2.20 -12.17 -5.70
N ASP A 31 3.14 -11.58 -4.96
CA ASP A 31 4.24 -12.26 -4.28
C ASP A 31 4.16 -12.01 -2.78
N THR A 32 4.64 -12.96 -1.97
CA THR A 32 4.85 -12.78 -0.52
C THR A 32 6.33 -12.79 -0.20
N VAL A 33 6.79 -11.83 0.61
CA VAL A 33 8.17 -11.75 1.11
C VAL A 33 8.17 -11.71 2.63
N SER A 34 9.28 -12.11 3.27
CA SER A 34 9.41 -11.98 4.72
C SER A 34 9.68 -10.53 5.09
N VAL A 35 9.00 -10.03 6.13
CA VAL A 35 9.28 -8.68 6.66
C VAL A 35 10.71 -8.59 7.21
N SER A 36 11.30 -9.71 7.66
CA SER A 36 12.70 -9.76 8.10
C SER A 36 13.71 -9.35 7.02
N ASP A 37 13.35 -9.53 5.75
CA ASP A 37 14.21 -9.19 4.61
C ASP A 37 14.24 -7.67 4.37
N TYR A 38 13.30 -6.94 4.98
CA TYR A 38 13.06 -5.52 4.82
C TYR A 38 12.77 -4.87 6.18
N PRO A 39 13.77 -4.78 7.09
CA PRO A 39 13.57 -4.38 8.48
C PRO A 39 13.00 -2.97 8.66
N TRP A 40 13.05 -2.13 7.63
CA TRP A 40 12.42 -0.82 7.63
C TRP A 40 10.88 -0.88 7.61
N PHE A 41 10.26 -1.98 7.20
CA PHE A 41 8.79 -2.11 7.28
C PHE A 41 8.28 -2.13 8.72
N ALA A 42 9.07 -2.70 9.64
CA ALA A 42 8.75 -2.65 11.06
C ALA A 42 8.78 -1.21 11.60
N ALA A 43 9.63 -0.34 11.03
CA ALA A 43 9.68 1.08 11.39
C ALA A 43 8.47 1.87 10.88
N ILE A 44 7.74 1.36 9.90
CA ILE A 44 6.53 2.01 9.35
C ILE A 44 5.22 1.33 9.79
N GLY A 45 5.24 0.59 10.90
CA GLY A 45 4.02 0.06 11.53
C GLY A 45 3.51 -1.25 10.96
N CYS A 46 4.33 -2.03 10.24
CA CYS A 46 3.92 -3.36 9.80
C CYS A 46 3.81 -4.33 10.99
N GLU A 47 2.60 -4.86 11.26
CA GLU A 47 2.36 -5.87 12.31
C GLU A 47 2.51 -7.32 11.78
N SER A 48 2.58 -7.51 10.46
CA SER A 48 2.71 -8.84 9.85
C SER A 48 4.16 -9.35 9.86
N SER A 49 4.34 -10.67 9.93
CA SER A 49 5.63 -11.32 9.63
C SER A 49 5.88 -11.48 8.13
N THR A 50 4.81 -11.43 7.33
CA THR A 50 4.81 -11.61 5.87
C THR A 50 4.25 -10.36 5.21
N LEU A 51 4.89 -9.93 4.13
CA LEU A 51 4.46 -8.79 3.33
C LEU A 51 3.98 -9.25 1.97
N VAL A 52 2.77 -8.84 1.60
CA VAL A 52 2.27 -9.02 0.23
C VAL A 52 2.78 -7.88 -0.64
N THR A 53 3.35 -8.21 -1.79
CA THR A 53 3.84 -7.27 -2.79
C THR A 53 3.20 -7.53 -4.15
N PHE A 54 2.92 -6.47 -4.88
CA PHE A 54 2.52 -6.52 -6.27
C PHE A 54 3.72 -6.29 -7.18
N GLY A 55 3.93 -7.23 -8.09
CA GLY A 55 4.82 -7.09 -9.23
C GLY A 55 4.06 -6.49 -10.41
N LEU A 56 4.60 -5.43 -10.98
CA LEU A 56 4.04 -4.74 -12.13
C LEU A 56 5.04 -4.70 -13.27
N ARG A 57 4.55 -4.79 -14.50
CA ARG A 57 5.35 -4.63 -15.72
C ARG A 57 4.64 -3.70 -16.67
N CYS A 58 5.33 -2.68 -17.15
CA CYS A 58 4.75 -1.76 -18.12
C CYS A 58 4.77 -2.37 -19.51
N GLN A 59 3.62 -2.45 -20.18
CA GLN A 59 3.49 -2.99 -21.54
C GLN A 59 4.32 -2.23 -22.57
N ARG A 60 4.45 -0.91 -22.38
CA ARG A 60 5.04 -0.02 -23.39
C ARG A 60 6.56 0.03 -23.32
N CYS A 61 7.13 0.20 -22.14
CA CYS A 61 8.58 0.37 -21.98
C CYS A 61 9.27 -0.80 -21.27
N GLY A 62 8.52 -1.83 -20.84
CA GLY A 62 9.06 -3.07 -20.30
C GLY A 62 9.66 -2.98 -18.90
N VAL A 63 9.63 -1.81 -18.26
CA VAL A 63 10.12 -1.62 -16.89
C VAL A 63 9.23 -2.36 -15.90
N SER A 64 9.84 -2.92 -14.86
CA SER A 64 9.15 -3.64 -13.81
C SER A 64 9.31 -2.96 -12.47
N PHE A 65 8.25 -3.00 -11.66
CA PHE A 65 8.23 -2.51 -10.29
C PHE A 65 7.75 -3.62 -9.36
N ARG A 66 8.21 -3.56 -8.11
CA ARG A 66 7.67 -4.36 -7.02
C ARG A 66 7.29 -3.42 -5.90
N MET A 67 6.05 -3.49 -5.44
CA MET A 67 5.51 -2.56 -4.46
C MET A 67 4.67 -3.29 -3.43
N PRO A 68 4.88 -3.02 -2.13
CA PRO A 68 4.02 -3.53 -1.07
C PRO A 68 2.54 -3.18 -1.30
N ALA A 69 1.65 -4.12 -1.00
CA ALA A 69 0.22 -3.94 -1.20
C ALA A 69 -0.35 -2.74 -0.43
N PHE A 70 0.18 -2.45 0.75
CA PHE A 70 -0.32 -1.34 1.57
C PHE A 70 -0.15 0.03 0.89
N TYR A 71 0.88 0.25 0.06
CA TYR A 71 1.04 1.52 -0.63
C TYR A 71 -0.15 1.84 -1.56
N TYR A 72 -0.76 0.82 -2.16
CA TYR A 72 -1.92 1.03 -3.04
C TYR A 72 -3.18 1.43 -2.28
N VAL A 73 -3.30 1.09 -0.99
CA VAL A 73 -4.47 1.51 -0.22
C VAL A 73 -4.35 2.92 0.32
N LEU A 74 -3.13 3.45 0.50
CA LEU A 74 -2.89 4.81 1.03
C LEU A 74 -3.55 5.92 0.19
N THR A 75 -3.71 5.68 -1.11
CA THR A 75 -4.31 6.66 -2.06
C THR A 75 -5.81 6.41 -2.29
N ARG A 76 -6.43 5.44 -1.62
CA ARG A 76 -7.84 5.11 -1.83
C ARG A 76 -8.76 5.99 -0.98
N PRO A 77 -9.93 6.39 -1.50
CA PRO A 77 -10.86 7.26 -0.78
C PRO A 77 -11.19 6.80 0.65
N PRO A 78 -11.44 5.50 0.94
CA PRO A 78 -11.71 5.06 2.30
C PRO A 78 -10.54 5.30 3.26
N THR A 79 -9.30 5.08 2.81
CA THR A 79 -8.09 5.34 3.62
C THR A 79 -7.89 6.83 3.88
N ILE A 80 -8.08 7.67 2.85
CA ILE A 80 -7.95 9.11 2.99
C ILE A 80 -8.97 9.64 3.99
N ALA A 81 -10.22 9.18 3.93
CA ALA A 81 -11.26 9.53 4.90
C ALA A 81 -10.92 9.04 6.31
N PHE A 82 -10.45 7.79 6.44
CA PHE A 82 -10.05 7.24 7.72
C PHE A 82 -8.90 8.02 8.35
N PHE A 83 -7.83 8.32 7.61
CA PHE A 83 -6.74 9.14 8.11
C PHE A 83 -7.18 10.56 8.46
N HIS A 84 -8.02 11.17 7.64
CA HIS A 84 -8.58 12.49 7.92
C HIS A 84 -9.39 12.52 9.23
N ASP A 85 -10.19 11.48 9.51
CA ASP A 85 -10.98 11.39 10.74
C ASP A 85 -10.12 11.25 12.02
N HIS A 86 -8.85 10.85 11.86
CA HIS A 86 -7.86 10.75 12.94
C HIS A 86 -6.79 11.86 12.88
N ASP A 87 -7.06 12.98 12.19
CA ASP A 87 -6.15 14.13 12.03
C ASP A 87 -4.79 13.79 11.38
N ILE A 88 -4.72 12.71 10.60
CA ILE A 88 -3.53 12.30 9.85
C ILE A 88 -3.63 12.80 8.42
N ASP A 89 -2.68 13.64 8.00
CA ASP A 89 -2.55 14.03 6.59
C ASP A 89 -1.95 12.88 5.78
N TYR A 90 -2.72 12.37 4.81
CA TYR A 90 -2.28 11.27 3.93
C TYR A 90 -1.12 11.65 2.99
N ARG A 91 -0.78 12.94 2.90
CA ARG A 91 0.39 13.44 2.15
C ARG A 91 1.59 13.71 3.06
N SER A 92 1.46 13.45 4.36
CA SER A 92 2.53 13.67 5.32
C SER A 92 3.67 12.66 5.11
N LEU A 93 4.86 13.06 5.57
CA LEU A 93 6.03 12.19 5.61
C LEU A 93 5.87 11.05 6.62
N GLU A 94 4.90 11.14 7.55
CA GLU A 94 4.61 10.09 8.53
C GLU A 94 4.16 8.79 7.88
N LEU A 95 3.46 8.86 6.75
CA LEU A 95 3.10 7.66 5.98
C LEU A 95 4.27 7.06 5.19
N GLU A 96 5.29 7.87 4.88
CA GLU A 96 6.45 7.44 4.09
C GLU A 96 7.56 6.84 4.96
N TYR A 97 7.85 7.47 6.10
CA TYR A 97 8.93 7.07 7.00
C TYR A 97 8.46 6.35 8.25
N GLY A 98 7.14 6.17 8.40
CA GLY A 98 6.54 5.54 9.55
C GLY A 98 6.12 6.53 10.62
N SER A 99 5.08 6.14 11.35
CA SER A 99 4.62 6.80 12.56
C SER A 99 4.21 5.74 13.57
N TYR A 100 4.25 6.09 14.85
CA TYR A 100 3.66 5.29 15.92
C TYR A 100 2.14 5.50 16.05
N SER A 101 1.55 6.39 15.26
CA SER A 101 0.12 6.71 15.32
C SER A 101 -0.78 5.72 14.56
N TRP A 102 -0.21 4.80 13.78
CA TRP A 102 -0.97 3.83 13.01
C TRP A 102 -0.15 2.58 12.71
N THR A 103 -0.81 1.47 12.50
CA THR A 103 -0.19 0.21 12.05
C THR A 103 -0.95 -0.39 10.88
N TRP A 104 -0.35 -1.38 10.23
CA TRP A 104 -0.97 -2.07 9.11
C TRP A 104 -0.53 -3.52 8.99
N GLU A 105 -1.41 -4.31 8.37
CA GLU A 105 -1.11 -5.69 7.99
C GLU A 105 -1.64 -6.01 6.60
N THR A 106 -0.98 -6.95 5.92
CA THR A 106 -1.42 -7.47 4.62
C THR A 106 -1.68 -8.95 4.73
N ILE A 107 -2.83 -9.40 4.25
CA ILE A 107 -3.22 -10.81 4.32
C ILE A 107 -3.11 -11.41 2.91
N PRO A 108 -2.31 -12.45 2.70
CA PRO A 108 -2.23 -13.10 1.40
C PRO A 108 -3.54 -13.85 1.09
N ARG A 109 -4.11 -13.61 -0.09
CA ARG A 109 -5.22 -14.41 -0.65
C ARG A 109 -4.97 -14.69 -2.12
N GLU A 110 -5.62 -15.72 -2.64
CA GLU A 110 -5.44 -16.15 -4.04
C GLU A 110 -6.04 -15.14 -5.04
N ASP A 111 -7.14 -14.49 -4.69
CA ASP A 111 -7.95 -13.65 -5.58
C ASP A 111 -7.88 -12.16 -5.26
N GLY A 112 -7.00 -11.75 -4.35
CA GLY A 112 -6.88 -10.37 -3.91
C GLY A 112 -5.97 -10.23 -2.69
N VAL A 113 -5.95 -9.04 -2.11
CA VAL A 113 -5.13 -8.72 -0.94
C VAL A 113 -5.93 -7.81 0.00
N PRO A 114 -6.47 -8.35 1.10
CA PRO A 114 -6.90 -7.53 2.22
C PRO A 114 -5.71 -6.81 2.83
N VAL A 115 -5.83 -5.49 2.94
CA VAL A 115 -4.94 -4.63 3.69
C VAL A 115 -5.73 -4.02 4.83
N ARG A 116 -5.17 -4.11 6.03
CA ARG A 116 -5.76 -3.55 7.24
C ARG A 116 -4.91 -2.40 7.72
N LEU A 117 -5.57 -1.31 8.07
CA LEU A 117 -5.01 -0.12 8.67
C LEU A 117 -5.64 0.03 10.05
N VAL A 118 -4.81 0.26 11.05
CA VAL A 118 -5.23 0.40 12.43
C VAL A 118 -4.79 1.75 12.95
N ILE A 119 -5.71 2.46 13.59
CA ILE A 119 -5.44 3.69 14.34
C ILE A 119 -6.25 3.59 15.63
N ASP A 120 -5.57 3.76 16.78
CA ASP A 120 -6.18 3.60 18.10
C ASP A 120 -6.96 2.25 18.21
N ASP A 121 -8.23 2.33 18.56
CA ASP A 121 -9.17 1.19 18.66
C ASP A 121 -10.04 1.04 17.39
N GLU A 122 -9.57 1.52 16.25
CA GLU A 122 -10.28 1.42 14.97
C GLU A 122 -9.48 0.67 13.91
N LEU A 123 -10.20 -0.04 13.05
CA LEU A 123 -9.67 -0.86 11.96
C LEU A 123 -10.39 -0.51 10.66
N LEU A 124 -9.62 -0.19 9.62
CA LEU A 124 -10.08 -0.12 8.25
C LEU A 124 -9.46 -1.27 7.45
N GLU A 125 -10.29 -2.17 6.95
CA GLU A 125 -9.90 -3.21 5.99
C GLU A 125 -10.30 -2.77 4.58
N ILE A 126 -9.37 -2.86 3.63
CA ILE A 126 -9.59 -2.65 2.20
C ILE A 126 -9.13 -3.89 1.45
N GLU A 127 -10.00 -4.44 0.62
CA GLU A 127 -9.67 -5.57 -0.25
C GLU A 127 -9.31 -5.07 -1.65
N LEU A 128 -8.07 -5.28 -2.05
CA LEU A 128 -7.61 -5.06 -3.42
C LEU A 128 -7.81 -6.33 -4.26
N ASP A 129 -8.26 -6.19 -5.50
CA ASP A 129 -8.23 -7.30 -6.46
C ASP A 129 -6.87 -7.37 -7.22
N ARG A 130 -6.76 -8.30 -8.18
CA ARG A 130 -5.54 -8.47 -9.01
C ARG A 130 -5.29 -7.34 -10.00
N THR A 131 -6.30 -6.51 -10.24
CA THR A 131 -6.18 -5.27 -11.02
C THR A 131 -5.84 -4.07 -10.14
N LEU A 132 -5.59 -4.30 -8.84
CA LEU A 132 -5.28 -3.29 -7.84
C LEU A 132 -6.44 -2.32 -7.57
N GLU A 133 -7.64 -2.69 -7.98
CA GLU A 133 -8.85 -1.93 -7.69
C GLU A 133 -9.42 -2.30 -6.32
N THR A 134 -10.10 -1.34 -5.69
CA THR A 134 -10.78 -1.59 -4.41
C THR A 134 -12.05 -2.40 -4.67
N ARG A 135 -12.04 -3.67 -4.29
CA ARG A 135 -13.20 -4.56 -4.38
C ARG A 135 -14.20 -4.28 -3.27
N SER A 136 -13.71 -4.13 -2.05
CA SER A 136 -14.52 -3.88 -0.86
C SER A 136 -13.72 -3.12 0.18
N TYR A 137 -14.42 -2.46 1.11
CA TYR A 137 -13.80 -1.90 2.31
C TYR A 137 -14.76 -1.96 3.49
N ARG A 138 -14.22 -2.03 4.70
CA ARG A 138 -14.99 -2.07 5.94
C ARG A 138 -14.23 -1.38 7.06
N ARG A 139 -14.91 -0.49 7.78
CA ARG A 139 -14.43 0.10 9.02
C ARG A 139 -15.13 -0.55 10.22
N THR A 140 -14.38 -0.87 11.27
CA THR A 140 -14.86 -1.50 12.51
C THR A 140 -14.08 -0.99 13.72
N ALA A 141 -14.69 -1.07 14.91
CA ALA A 141 -13.92 -0.99 16.15
C ALA A 141 -13.01 -2.23 16.28
N ARG A 142 -11.82 -2.05 16.83
CA ARG A 142 -10.87 -3.10 17.22
C ARG A 142 -11.29 -3.55 18.62
N GLU A 143 -11.58 -4.85 18.77
CA GLU A 143 -11.93 -5.47 20.06
C GLU A 143 -10.69 -5.73 20.92
#